data_AF-A0A9D0J320-F1
#
_entry.id   AF-A0A9D0J320-F1
#
_cell.length_a   1.000
_cell.length_b   1.000
_cell.length_c   1.000
_cell.angle_alpha   90.00
_cell.angle_beta   90.00
_cell.angle_gamma   90.00
#
_symmetry.space_group_name_H-M   'P 1'
#
loop_
_entity.id
_entity.type
_entity.pdbx_description
1 polymer ?
#
loop_
_entity_poly.entity_id
_entity_poly.type
_entity_poly.pdbx_seq_one_letter_code
_entity_poly.pdbx_strand_id
1 'polypeptide(L)'
;MTLPSPVEPFRFAGRIFRVKRDDLIHPDFSGNKYRKLYRFIHTNPDAIHTIVSYGGIQSNAMLSIAALCRLKGWRFEYICKTEKCRIDLKPAVIQPYSP
;
A
#
# COMPACT_ATOMS: atom_id res chain seq x y z
N MET A 1 9.63 -2.24 15.69
CA MET A 1 10.08 -2.67 14.34
C MET A 1 11.30 -3.56 14.50
N THR A 2 11.13 -4.87 14.54
CA THR A 2 12.24 -5.83 14.66
C THR A 2 12.33 -6.65 13.37
N LEU A 3 13.51 -6.62 12.73
CA LEU A 3 13.84 -7.48 11.61
C LEU A 3 14.81 -8.57 12.09
N PRO A 4 14.67 -9.84 11.63
CA PRO A 4 13.65 -10.33 10.70
C PRO A 4 12.26 -10.45 11.36
N SER A 5 11.21 -10.30 10.55
CA SER A 5 9.82 -10.49 10.97
C SER A 5 9.57 -11.94 11.42
N PRO A 6 8.68 -12.16 12.41
CA PRO A 6 8.49 -13.48 12.99
C PRO A 6 7.87 -14.47 12.00
N VAL A 7 8.15 -15.75 12.22
CA VAL A 7 7.49 -16.87 11.53
C VAL A 7 6.60 -17.58 12.54
N GLU A 8 5.30 -17.52 12.32
CA GLU A 8 4.31 -18.06 13.23
C GLU A 8 3.70 -19.36 12.67
N PRO A 9 3.52 -20.40 13.51
CA PRO A 9 2.83 -21.60 13.10
C PRO A 9 1.32 -21.36 13.04
N PHE A 10 0.67 -21.90 12.01
CA PHE A 10 -0.78 -21.86 11.81
C PHE A 10 -1.28 -23.27 11.51
N ARG A 11 -2.28 -23.75 12.26
CA ARG A 11 -2.88 -25.07 12.05
C ARG A 11 -4.14 -24.93 11.22
N PHE A 12 -4.22 -25.69 10.13
CA PHE A 12 -5.40 -25.75 9.28
C PHE A 12 -5.54 -27.13 8.65
N ALA A 13 -6.76 -27.67 8.64
CA ALA A 13 -7.07 -28.99 8.08
C ALA A 13 -6.12 -30.12 8.56
N GLY A 14 -5.81 -30.15 9.85
CA GLY A 14 -4.93 -31.17 10.46
C GLY A 14 -3.44 -31.03 10.12
N ARG A 15 -3.03 -29.98 9.40
CA ARG A 15 -1.63 -29.74 9.00
C ARG A 15 -1.08 -28.48 9.66
N ILE A 16 0.24 -28.43 9.85
CA ILE A 16 0.95 -27.25 10.37
C ILE A 16 1.57 -26.50 9.20
N PHE A 17 1.16 -25.25 9.02
CA PHE A 17 1.76 -24.29 8.12
C PHE A 17 2.61 -23.30 8.93
N ARG A 18 3.57 -22.65 8.28
CA ARG A 18 4.36 -21.57 8.85
C ARG A 18 4.16 -20.32 8.01
N VAL A 19 3.76 -19.23 8.65
CA VAL A 19 3.49 -17.95 8.00
C VAL A 19 4.53 -16.95 8.44
N LYS A 20 5.21 -16.32 7.48
CA LYS A 20 6.11 -15.22 7.76
C LYS A 20 5.31 -13.92 7.86
N ARG A 21 5.28 -13.32 9.05
CA ARG A 21 4.45 -12.15 9.38
C ARG A 21 5.10 -10.84 8.94
N ASP A 22 5.35 -10.69 7.66
CA ASP A 22 5.90 -9.46 7.10
C ASP A 22 4.94 -8.26 7.31
N ASP A 23 3.64 -8.52 7.45
CA ASP A 23 2.60 -7.52 7.74
C ASP A 23 2.85 -6.73 9.04
N LEU A 24 3.54 -7.33 10.02
CA LEU A 24 3.84 -6.69 11.30
C LEU A 24 5.04 -5.73 11.25
N ILE A 25 5.69 -5.58 10.10
CA ILE A 25 6.92 -4.77 9.98
C ILE A 25 6.63 -3.27 10.15
N HIS A 26 5.50 -2.76 9.60
CA HIS A 26 5.15 -1.35 9.69
C HIS A 26 3.64 -1.12 9.58
N PRO A 27 3.04 -0.23 10.40
CA PRO A 27 1.59 0.01 10.40
C PRO A 27 1.05 0.48 9.04
N ASP A 28 1.73 1.44 8.39
CA ASP A 28 1.26 2.03 7.13
C ASP A 28 1.67 1.27 5.86
N PHE A 29 2.60 0.30 5.95
CA PHE A 29 3.08 -0.44 4.78
C PHE A 29 2.76 -1.92 4.91
N SER A 30 1.99 -2.45 3.97
CA SER A 30 1.92 -3.90 3.78
C SER A 30 3.34 -4.47 3.67
N GLY A 31 3.67 -5.49 4.48
CA GLY A 31 5.04 -5.98 4.66
C GLY A 31 5.85 -6.21 3.39
N ASN A 32 5.22 -6.78 2.35
CA ASN A 32 5.87 -6.98 1.05
C ASN A 32 6.28 -5.65 0.40
N LYS A 33 5.44 -4.61 0.50
CA LYS A 33 5.74 -3.27 -0.03
C LYS A 33 6.82 -2.58 0.81
N TYR A 34 6.82 -2.78 2.13
CA TYR A 34 7.91 -2.31 2.98
C TYR A 34 9.26 -2.88 2.51
N ARG A 35 9.34 -4.19 2.25
CA ARG A 35 10.57 -4.82 1.74
C ARG A 35 11.01 -4.24 0.39
N LYS A 36 10.07 -4.02 -0.53
CA LYS A 36 10.36 -3.42 -1.85
C LYS A 36 10.82 -1.97 -1.75
N LEU A 37 10.25 -1.21 -0.83
CA LEU A 37 10.57 0.20 -0.62
C LEU A 37 11.70 0.42 0.39
N TYR A 38 12.27 -0.65 0.96
CA TYR A 38 13.25 -0.59 2.04
C TYR A 38 14.38 0.41 1.74
N ARG A 39 14.92 0.38 0.52
CA ARG A 39 15.98 1.32 0.11
C ARG A 39 15.52 2.76 0.23
N PHE A 40 14.36 3.11 -0.32
CA PHE A 40 13.81 4.47 -0.27
C PHE A 40 13.46 4.91 1.16
N ILE A 41 12.97 3.99 2.00
CA ILE A 41 12.67 4.27 3.41
C ILE A 41 13.94 4.71 4.16
N HIS A 42 15.09 4.10 3.87
CA HIS A 42 16.36 4.41 4.51
C HIS A 42 17.19 5.47 3.76
N THR A 43 16.71 5.94 2.61
CA THR A 43 17.34 7.05 1.89
C THR A 43 17.16 8.35 2.67
N ASN A 44 18.20 9.19 2.64
CA ASN A 44 18.15 10.56 3.16
C ASN A 44 16.98 11.32 2.49
N PRO A 45 16.07 11.95 3.27
CA PRO A 45 14.98 12.76 2.73
C PRO A 45 15.43 13.79 1.67
N ASP A 46 16.61 14.37 1.81
CA ASP A 46 17.09 15.42 0.89
C ASP A 46 17.61 14.89 -0.44
N ALA A 47 17.79 13.58 -0.58
CA ALA A 47 18.32 12.98 -1.81
C ALA A 47 17.26 12.82 -2.91
N ILE A 48 15.98 12.93 -2.56
CA ILE A 48 14.85 12.74 -3.47
C ILE A 48 13.85 13.85 -3.21
N HIS A 49 13.28 14.42 -4.27
CA HIS A 49 12.20 15.41 -4.15
C HIS A 49 10.88 14.91 -4.73
N THR A 50 10.93 14.01 -5.72
CA THR A 50 9.74 13.52 -6.42
C THR A 50 9.85 12.03 -6.70
N ILE A 51 8.76 11.29 -6.46
CA ILE A 51 8.56 9.92 -6.93
C ILE A 51 7.47 9.91 -7.99
N VAL A 52 7.74 9.25 -9.11
CA VAL A 52 6.77 9.01 -10.18
C VAL A 52 6.52 7.50 -10.27
N SER A 53 5.25 7.09 -10.31
CA SER A 53 4.89 5.68 -10.51
C SER A 53 3.65 5.53 -11.41
N TYR A 54 3.42 4.31 -11.89
CA TYR A 54 2.33 3.98 -12.79
C TYR A 54 1.62 2.70 -12.36
N GLY A 55 0.31 2.61 -12.62
CA GLY A 55 -0.44 1.37 -12.49
C GLY A 55 -1.95 1.55 -12.41
N GLY A 56 -2.63 0.60 -11.78
CA GLY A 56 -4.09 0.61 -11.66
C GLY A 56 -4.61 1.54 -10.57
N ILE A 57 -5.89 1.93 -10.67
CA ILE A 57 -6.57 2.84 -9.73
C ILE A 57 -6.64 2.24 -8.31
N GLN A 58 -6.79 0.92 -8.16
CA GLN A 58 -6.85 0.22 -6.87
C GLN A 58 -5.49 -0.37 -6.44
N SER A 59 -4.39 0.31 -6.77
CA SER A 59 -3.04 -0.21 -6.52
C SER A 59 -2.64 -0.12 -5.04
N ASN A 60 -2.43 -1.27 -4.40
CA ASN A 60 -1.77 -1.34 -3.08
C ASN A 60 -0.36 -0.73 -3.10
N ALA A 61 0.30 -0.69 -4.26
CA ALA A 61 1.60 -0.02 -4.41
C ALA A 61 1.47 1.50 -4.28
N MET A 62 0.44 2.07 -4.92
CA MET A 62 0.17 3.51 -4.89
C MET A 62 0.00 4.00 -3.46
N LEU A 63 -0.84 3.30 -2.66
CA LEU A 63 -1.05 3.64 -1.25
C LEU A 63 0.25 3.62 -0.44
N SER A 64 1.06 2.57 -0.61
CA SER A 64 2.34 2.45 0.08
C SER A 64 3.30 3.58 -0.32
N ILE A 65 3.44 3.87 -1.61
CA ILE A 65 4.36 4.93 -2.09
C ILE A 65 3.89 6.31 -1.64
N ALA A 66 2.58 6.58 -1.65
CA ALA A 66 2.00 7.82 -1.14
C ALA A 66 2.32 8.01 0.36
N ALA A 67 2.17 6.96 1.18
CA ALA A 67 2.52 6.99 2.59
C ALA A 67 4.01 7.30 2.80
N LEU A 68 4.90 6.69 2.01
CA LEU A 68 6.34 6.99 2.05
C LEU A 68 6.64 8.45 1.70
N CYS A 69 6.06 8.95 0.61
CA CYS A 69 6.27 10.33 0.19
C CYS A 69 5.78 11.32 1.24
N ARG A 70 4.63 11.05 1.88
CA ARG A 70 4.13 11.83 3.01
C ARG A 70 5.10 11.83 4.19
N LEU A 71 5.68 10.68 4.54
CA LEU A 71 6.65 10.57 5.64
C LEU A 71 7.96 11.29 5.36
N LYS A 72 8.37 11.37 4.09
CA LYS A 72 9.64 11.95 3.66
C LYS A 72 9.55 13.40 3.18
N GLY A 73 8.34 13.94 3.03
CA GLY A 73 8.11 15.26 2.43
C GLY A 73 8.35 15.30 0.92
N TRP A 74 8.25 14.16 0.23
CA TRP A 74 8.45 14.06 -1.21
C TRP A 74 7.15 14.32 -1.98
N ARG A 75 7.26 14.92 -3.17
CA ARG A 75 6.16 14.99 -4.14
C ARG A 75 5.90 13.60 -4.72
N PHE A 76 4.63 13.23 -4.85
CA PHE A 76 4.24 11.96 -5.45
C PHE A 76 3.34 12.19 -6.65
N GLU A 77 3.75 11.65 -7.80
CA GLU A 77 2.97 11.63 -9.03
C GLU A 77 2.62 10.20 -9.40
N TYR A 78 1.34 9.96 -9.64
CA TYR A 78 0.85 8.65 -10.03
C TYR A 78 0.07 8.74 -11.33
N ILE A 79 0.52 7.99 -12.33
CA ILE A 79 -0.17 7.88 -13.61
C ILE A 79 -0.98 6.59 -13.57
N CYS A 80 -2.28 6.67 -13.81
CA CYS A 80 -3.12 5.48 -13.91
C CYS A 80 -3.79 5.38 -15.27
N LYS A 81 -3.92 4.14 -15.77
CA LYS A 81 -4.77 3.89 -16.93
C LYS A 81 -6.23 4.09 -16.52
N THR A 82 -6.98 4.81 -17.34
CA THR A 82 -8.44 4.87 -17.24
C THR A 82 -9.00 3.49 -17.57
N GLU A 83 -9.52 2.81 -16.55
CA GLU A 83 -10.33 1.62 -16.75
C GLU A 83 -11.75 2.06 -17.14
N LYS A 84 -12.38 1.36 -18.09
CA LYS A 84 -13.80 1.61 -18.39
C LYS A 84 -14.62 1.22 -17.16
N CYS A 85 -15.46 2.14 -16.68
CA CYS A 85 -16.47 1.78 -15.69
C CYS A 85 -17.40 0.73 -16.33
N ARG A 86 -17.28 -0.54 -15.91
CA ARG A 86 -18.13 -1.64 -16.41
C ARG A 86 -19.48 -1.69 -15.69
N ILE A 87 -19.71 -0.77 -14.77
CA ILE A 87 -20.97 -0.62 -14.05
C ILE A 87 -21.72 0.50 -14.75
N ASP A 88 -22.86 0.17 -15.37
CA ASP A 88 -23.86 1.15 -15.73
C ASP A 88 -24.37 1.78 -14.44
N LEU A 89 -23.66 2.81 -13.97
CA LEU A 89 -24.10 3.63 -12.86
C LEU A 89 -25.35 4.35 -13.34
N LYS A 90 -26.53 3.80 -13.02
CA LYS A 90 -27.73 4.64 -12.92
C LYS A 90 -27.34 5.78 -11.97
N PRO A 91 -27.58 7.05 -12.32
CA PRO A 91 -27.21 8.16 -11.47
C PRO A 91 -27.79 7.89 -10.09
N ALA A 92 -26.92 7.82 -9.08
CA ALA A 92 -27.36 7.66 -7.71
C ALA A 92 -28.28 8.86 -7.43
N VAL A 93 -29.56 8.58 -7.18
CA VAL A 93 -30.47 9.58 -6.66
C VAL A 93 -29.92 9.95 -5.30
N ILE A 94 -29.22 11.08 -5.22
CA ILE A 94 -28.75 11.64 -3.96
C ILE A 94 -30.02 12.04 -3.22
N GLN A 95 -30.51 11.19 -2.32
CA GLN A 95 -31.51 11.63 -1.37
C GLN A 95 -30.81 12.57 -0.39
N PRO A 96 -31.32 13.81 -0.21
CA PRO A 96 -30.73 14.74 0.72
C PRO A 96 -30.76 14.14 2.12
N TYR A 97 -29.60 14.16 2.78
CA TYR A 97 -29.49 13.81 4.19
C TYR A 97 -30.39 14.75 5.00
N SER A 98 -31.38 14.20 5.71
CA SER A 98 -32.09 14.93 6.77
C SER A 98 -31.25 14.89 8.04
N PRO A 99 -31.02 16.04 8.70
CA PRO A 99 -30.33 16.11 9.98
C PRO A 99 -31.10 15.41 11.10
#